data_AF-A0A520TWC0-F1
#
_entry.id   AF-A0A520TWC0-F1
#
_cell.length_a   1.000
_cell.length_b   1.000
_cell.length_c   1.000
_cell.angle_alpha   90.00
_cell.angle_beta   90.00
_cell.angle_gamma   90.00
#
_symmetry.space_group_name_H-M   'P 1'
#
loop_
_entity.id
_entity.type
_entity.pdbx_description
1 polymer ?
#
loop_
_entity_poly.entity_id
_entity_poly.type
_entity_poly.pdbx_seq_one_letter_code
_entity_poly.pdbx_strand_id
1 'polypeptide(L)'
;MDDIGVIDKESLISKKDNFILLKEELEKAGFSIDLLFENALSSISFVTENPDPIEISIKFIDESYYRVSYWDGYGVTEFYDYAQLNKGMKKFYKFITKAKSNIDKFGIK
;
A
#
# COMPACT_ATOMS: atom_id res chain seq x y z
N MET A 1 31.99 -15.40 10.96
CA MET A 1 31.44 -14.07 10.67
C MET A 1 30.60 -14.23 9.43
N ASP A 2 29.30 -14.40 9.59
CA ASP A 2 28.30 -14.20 8.55
C ASP A 2 27.02 -13.83 9.30
N ASP A 3 27.02 -12.61 9.85
CA ASP A 3 25.83 -11.95 10.41
C ASP A 3 24.93 -11.50 9.24
N ILE A 4 24.38 -12.46 8.50
CA ILE A 4 23.35 -12.22 7.47
C ILE A 4 22.01 -12.74 8.01
N GLY A 5 21.66 -12.34 9.23
CA GLY A 5 20.43 -12.76 9.90
C GLY A 5 19.55 -11.61 10.41
N VAL A 6 19.93 -10.36 10.12
CA VAL A 6 19.24 -9.16 10.62
C VAL A 6 19.18 -8.09 9.54
N ILE A 7 18.67 -8.43 8.35
CA ILE A 7 18.30 -7.40 7.37
C ILE A 7 16.86 -6.97 7.69
N ASP A 8 16.78 -5.96 8.54
CA ASP A 8 15.68 -5.00 8.68
C ASP A 8 14.24 -5.56 8.79
N LYS A 9 13.99 -6.22 9.93
CA LYS A 9 12.71 -6.10 10.63
C LYS A 9 12.40 -4.66 11.11
N GLU A 10 13.20 -3.65 10.76
CA GLU A 10 12.74 -2.26 10.69
C GLU A 10 11.56 -2.09 9.71
N SER A 11 11.27 -3.13 8.92
CA SER A 11 9.96 -3.65 8.45
C SER A 11 8.76 -2.77 8.75
N LEU A 12 8.04 -2.38 7.69
CA LEU A 12 6.64 -1.92 7.56
C LEU A 12 5.84 -1.54 8.84
N ILE A 13 5.89 -2.35 9.90
CA ILE A 13 5.44 -2.02 11.26
C ILE A 13 5.96 -0.66 11.74
N SER A 14 7.23 -0.31 11.53
CA SER A 14 7.79 1.01 11.93
C SER A 14 7.18 2.19 11.15
N LYS A 15 6.47 1.89 10.05
CA LYS A 15 5.78 2.87 9.21
C LYS A 15 4.28 2.91 9.48
N LYS A 16 3.74 2.14 10.43
CA LYS A 16 2.31 2.17 10.79
C LYS A 16 1.80 3.59 11.01
N ASP A 17 2.55 4.41 11.73
CA ASP A 17 2.20 5.82 11.97
C ASP A 17 2.06 6.60 10.65
N ASN A 18 2.92 6.33 9.66
CA ASN A 18 2.82 6.97 8.34
C ASN A 18 1.56 6.52 7.58
N PHE A 19 1.15 5.26 7.72
CA PHE A 19 -0.09 4.75 7.09
C PHE A 19 -1.33 5.33 7.79
N ILE A 20 -1.29 5.51 9.12
CA ILE A 20 -2.36 6.16 9.88
C ILE A 20 -2.48 7.63 9.47
N LEU A 21 -1.37 8.37 9.42
CA LEU A 21 -1.36 9.76 8.95
C LEU A 21 -1.89 9.87 7.51
N LEU A 22 -1.47 8.95 6.63
CA LEU A 22 -1.96 8.91 5.26
C LEU A 22 -3.46 8.63 5.19
N LYS A 23 -3.98 7.72 6.03
CA LYS A 23 -5.42 7.50 6.16
C LYS A 23 -6.15 8.79 6.52
N GLU A 24 -5.69 9.49 7.57
CA GLU A 24 -6.32 10.74 8.00
C GLU A 24 -6.31 11.81 6.90
N GLU A 25 -5.22 11.92 6.13
CA GLU A 25 -5.14 12.84 4.98
C GLU A 25 -6.13 12.49 3.88
N LEU A 26 -6.30 11.19 3.59
CA LEU A 26 -7.24 10.70 2.58
C LEU A 26 -8.69 10.87 3.04
N GLU A 27 -9.00 10.59 4.31
CA GLU A 27 -10.32 10.81 4.89
C GLU A 27 -10.71 12.29 4.89
N LYS A 28 -9.77 13.20 5.18
CA LYS A 28 -9.98 14.66 5.05
C LYS A 28 -10.26 15.09 3.61
N ALA A 29 -9.76 14.35 2.61
CA ALA A 29 -10.08 14.57 1.20
C ALA A 29 -11.44 13.95 0.77
N GLY A 30 -12.17 13.38 1.73
CA GLY A 30 -13.50 12.81 1.53
C GLY A 30 -13.47 11.44 0.83
N PHE A 31 -12.46 10.62 1.13
CA PHE A 31 -12.44 9.20 0.78
C PHE A 31 -12.72 8.37 2.03
N SER A 32 -13.39 7.22 1.88
CA SER A 32 -13.52 6.23 2.95
C SER A 32 -12.37 5.23 2.88
N ILE A 33 -11.63 5.04 3.98
CA ILE A 33 -10.33 4.34 3.96
C ILE A 33 -10.23 3.27 5.04
N ASP A 34 -9.91 2.05 4.61
CA ASP A 34 -9.53 0.94 5.47
C ASP A 34 -8.02 0.68 5.44
N LEU A 35 -7.49 0.24 6.58
CA LEU A 35 -6.09 -0.17 6.75
C LEU A 35 -6.03 -1.62 7.16
N LEU A 36 -5.11 -2.36 6.57
CA LEU A 36 -4.76 -3.71 6.99
C LEU A 36 -3.26 -3.79 7.26
N PHE A 37 -2.90 -4.37 8.40
CA PHE A 37 -1.51 -4.65 8.76
C PHE A 37 -1.40 -6.11 9.21
N GLU A 38 -0.64 -6.91 8.48
CA GLU A 38 -0.39 -8.32 8.81
C GLU A 38 1.08 -8.64 8.65
N ASN A 39 1.80 -9.02 9.71
CA ASN A 39 3.22 -9.41 9.70
C ASN A 39 4.15 -8.60 8.76
N ALA A 40 4.18 -8.96 7.48
CA ALA A 40 5.01 -8.39 6.42
C ALA A 40 4.21 -7.59 5.37
N LEU A 41 2.92 -7.33 5.58
CA LEU A 41 1.98 -6.67 4.68
C LEU A 41 1.42 -5.41 5.37
N SER A 42 1.41 -4.32 4.62
CA SER A 42 0.60 -3.14 4.91
C SER A 42 -0.23 -2.80 3.67
N SER A 43 -1.53 -2.54 3.84
CA SER A 43 -2.39 -2.10 2.74
C SER A 43 -3.33 -0.96 3.14
N ILE A 44 -3.74 -0.21 2.11
CA ILE A 44 -4.74 0.84 2.13
C ILE A 44 -5.81 0.47 1.12
N SER A 45 -7.06 0.44 1.56
CA SER A 45 -8.21 0.19 0.70
C SER A 45 -9.11 1.41 0.66
N PHE A 46 -9.42 1.88 -0.54
CA PHE A 46 -10.46 2.87 -0.79
C PHE A 46 -11.79 2.13 -0.84
N VAL A 47 -12.63 2.36 0.17
CA VAL A 47 -13.99 1.85 0.20
C VAL A 47 -14.82 2.76 -0.70
N THR A 48 -15.39 2.17 -1.74
CA THR A 48 -16.22 2.85 -2.74
C THR A 48 -17.59 2.21 -2.79
N GLU A 49 -18.53 2.78 -3.56
CA GLU A 49 -19.81 2.12 -3.83
C GLU A 49 -19.66 0.78 -4.58
N ASN A 50 -18.50 0.53 -5.19
CA ASN A 50 -18.20 -0.74 -5.84
C ASN A 50 -17.99 -1.83 -4.77
N PRO A 51 -18.54 -3.05 -4.97
CA PRO A 51 -18.49 -4.12 -3.97
C PRO A 51 -17.06 -4.57 -3.66
N ASP A 52 -16.15 -4.39 -4.60
CA ASP A 52 -14.73 -4.69 -4.47
C ASP A 52 -13.92 -3.38 -4.36
N PRO A 53 -13.19 -3.17 -3.26
CA PRO A 53 -12.48 -1.93 -3.01
C PRO A 53 -11.22 -1.80 -3.88
N ILE A 54 -10.79 -0.56 -4.12
CA ILE A 54 -9.47 -0.30 -4.72
C ILE A 54 -8.42 -0.43 -3.62
N GLU A 55 -7.54 -1.42 -3.72
CA GLU A 55 -6.51 -1.71 -2.72
C GLU A 55 -5.11 -1.39 -3.24
N ILE A 56 -4.28 -0.81 -2.38
CA ILE A 56 -2.85 -0.64 -2.61
C ILE A 56 -2.11 -1.28 -1.44
N SER A 57 -1.21 -2.21 -1.75
CA SER A 57 -0.47 -2.95 -0.72
C SER A 57 1.02 -2.95 -0.97
N ILE A 58 1.77 -3.10 0.12
CA ILE A 58 3.20 -3.39 0.11
C ILE A 58 3.47 -4.58 1.03
N LYS A 59 4.12 -5.61 0.48
CA LYS A 59 4.43 -6.86 1.18
C LYS A 59 5.91 -7.18 1.08
N PHE A 60 6.56 -7.50 2.19
CA PHE A 60 7.90 -8.08 2.19
C PHE A 60 7.79 -9.59 1.94
N ILE A 61 8.44 -10.09 0.90
CA ILE A 61 8.33 -11.45 0.38
C ILE A 61 9.69 -12.14 0.46
N ASP A 62 9.67 -13.39 0.93
CA ASP A 62 10.81 -14.33 0.98
C ASP A 62 12.08 -13.72 1.56
N GLU A 63 11.93 -12.80 2.52
CA GLU A 63 13.01 -12.07 3.18
C GLU A 63 13.96 -11.34 2.20
N SER A 64 13.49 -11.05 0.99
CA SER A 64 14.35 -10.63 -0.11
C SER A 64 13.90 -9.32 -0.77
N TYR A 65 12.59 -9.14 -0.98
CA TYR A 65 12.10 -7.98 -1.71
C TYR A 65 10.73 -7.51 -1.22
N TYR A 66 10.42 -6.25 -1.51
CA TYR A 66 9.13 -5.63 -1.26
C TYR A 66 8.32 -5.61 -2.56
N ARG A 67 7.21 -6.34 -2.58
CA ARG A 67 6.21 -6.28 -3.65
C ARG A 67 5.19 -5.21 -3.33
N VAL A 68 4.99 -4.28 -4.26
CA VAL A 68 3.95 -3.25 -4.19
C VAL A 68 2.89 -3.59 -5.23
N SER A 69 1.64 -3.72 -4.82
CA SER A 69 0.52 -4.10 -5.69
C SER A 69 -0.55 -3.02 -5.72
N TYR A 70 -1.22 -2.90 -6.87
CA TYR A 70 -2.42 -2.10 -7.09
C TYR A 70 -3.55 -3.01 -7.57
N TRP A 71 -4.64 -3.01 -6.82
CA TRP A 71 -5.88 -3.73 -7.07
C TRP A 71 -6.97 -2.69 -7.35
N ASP A 72 -7.66 -2.80 -8.47
CA ASP A 72 -8.64 -1.79 -8.91
C ASP A 72 -10.09 -2.16 -8.59
N GLY A 73 -10.32 -3.20 -7.80
CA GLY A 73 -11.64 -3.78 -7.51
C GLY A 73 -12.05 -4.89 -8.48
N TYR A 74 -11.28 -5.20 -9.53
CA TYR A 74 -11.55 -6.36 -10.39
C TYR A 74 -10.41 -7.38 -10.36
N GLY A 75 -9.18 -6.91 -10.12
CA GLY A 75 -8.00 -7.76 -10.09
C GLY A 75 -6.72 -6.98 -9.79
N VAL A 76 -5.59 -7.71 -9.64
CA VAL A 76 -4.28 -7.07 -9.55
C VAL A 76 -3.96 -6.53 -10.93
N THR A 77 -4.03 -5.21 -11.07
CA THR A 77 -3.78 -4.55 -12.35
C THR A 77 -2.30 -4.30 -12.55
N GLU A 78 -1.56 -3.99 -11.48
CA GLU A 78 -0.12 -3.75 -11.53
C GLU A 78 0.57 -4.20 -10.25
N PHE A 79 1.78 -4.78 -10.38
CA PHE A 79 2.68 -4.99 -9.25
C PHE A 79 4.14 -4.76 -9.63
N TYR A 80 4.96 -4.41 -8.64
CA TYR A 80 6.39 -4.15 -8.81
C TYR A 80 7.18 -4.65 -7.61
N ASP A 81 8.33 -5.26 -7.86
CA ASP A 81 9.23 -5.77 -6.84
C ASP A 81 10.44 -4.85 -6.67
N TYR A 82 10.79 -4.56 -5.42
CA TYR A 82 11.91 -3.70 -5.06
C TYR A 82 12.73 -4.33 -3.94
N ALA A 83 14.05 -4.42 -4.12
CA ALA A 83 14.97 -4.85 -3.06
C ALA A 83 15.05 -3.84 -1.89
N GLN A 84 14.63 -2.59 -2.08
CA GLN A 84 14.74 -1.52 -1.08
C GLN A 84 13.36 -0.98 -0.71
N LEU A 85 13.05 -0.94 0.60
CA LEU A 85 11.77 -0.44 1.13
C LEU A 85 11.46 0.97 0.63
N ASN A 86 12.44 1.87 0.63
CA ASN A 86 12.24 3.26 0.18
C ASN A 86 11.77 3.36 -1.29
N LYS A 87 12.24 2.45 -2.16
CA LYS A 87 11.78 2.40 -3.56
C LYS A 87 10.36 1.84 -3.65
N GLY A 88 10.06 0.80 -2.85
CA GLY A 88 8.71 0.27 -2.69
C GLY A 88 7.71 1.34 -2.23
N MET A 89 8.03 2.06 -1.15
CA MET A 89 7.18 3.16 -0.65
C MET A 89 6.96 4.26 -1.68
N LYS A 90 7.99 4.65 -2.44
CA LYS A 90 7.80 5.63 -3.54
C LYS A 90 6.80 5.14 -4.59
N LYS A 91 6.81 3.84 -4.93
CA LYS A 91 5.81 3.27 -5.85
C LYS A 91 4.43 3.17 -5.20
N PHE A 92 4.37 2.83 -3.91
CA PHE A 92 3.13 2.79 -3.13
C PHE A 92 2.40 4.15 -3.18
N TYR A 93 3.08 5.25 -2.88
CA TYR A 93 2.49 6.60 -2.96
C TYR A 93 2.06 6.97 -4.39
N LYS A 94 2.76 6.52 -5.42
CA LYS A 94 2.33 6.72 -6.81
C LYS A 94 1.01 6.00 -7.10
N PHE A 95 0.81 4.81 -6.54
CA PHE A 95 -0.46 4.10 -6.67
C PHE A 95 -1.59 4.79 -5.90
N ILE A 96 -1.31 5.40 -4.73
CA ILE A 96 -2.29 6.24 -4.02
C ILE A 96 -2.76 7.40 -4.91
N THR A 97 -1.83 8.13 -5.54
CA THR A 97 -2.17 9.22 -6.47
C THR A 97 -2.97 8.72 -7.67
N LYS A 98 -2.64 7.54 -8.20
CA LYS A 98 -3.38 6.91 -9.29
C LYS A 98 -4.80 6.53 -8.87
N ALA A 99 -4.97 5.90 -7.70
CA ALA A 99 -6.28 5.52 -7.17
C ALA A 99 -7.19 6.74 -7.02
N LYS A 100 -6.70 7.82 -6.39
CA LYS A 100 -7.42 9.10 -6.28
C LYS A 100 -7.87 9.60 -7.64
N SER A 101 -6.95 9.69 -8.61
CA SER A 101 -7.30 10.16 -9.96
C SER A 101 -8.34 9.27 -10.63
N ASN A 102 -8.33 7.96 -10.41
CA ASN A 102 -9.29 7.04 -11.01
C ASN A 102 -10.66 7.21 -10.37
N ILE A 103 -10.73 7.22 -9.03
CA ILE A 103 -11.98 7.43 -8.29
C ILE A 103 -12.63 8.75 -8.71
N ASP A 104 -11.86 9.85 -8.76
CA ASP A 104 -12.38 11.16 -9.17
C ASP A 104 -12.85 11.17 -10.64
N LYS A 105 -12.14 10.49 -11.55
CA LYS A 105 -12.52 10.43 -12.98
C LYS A 105 -13.79 9.62 -13.23
N PHE A 106 -13.98 8.55 -12.48
CA PHE A 106 -15.09 7.63 -12.67
C PHE A 106 -16.26 7.89 -11.71
N GLY A 107 -16.11 8.81 -10.75
CA GLY A 107 -17.15 9.20 -9.81
C GLY A 107 -17.50 8.12 -8.77
N ILE A 108 -16.55 7.25 -8.44
CA ILE A 108 -16.76 6.06 -7.60
C ILE A 108 -16.45 6.36 -6.11
N LYS A 109 -17.03 7.41 -5.56
CA LYS A 109 -16.72 7.89 -4.20
C LYS A 109 -17.53 7.22 -3.11
#